data_AF-A0A6A3AXQ1-F1
#
_entry.id   AF-A0A6A3AXQ1-F1
#
_cell.length_a   1.000
_cell.length_b   1.000
_cell.length_c   1.000
_cell.angle_alpha   90.00
_cell.angle_beta   90.00
_cell.angle_gamma   90.00
#
_symmetry.space_group_name_H-M   'P 1'
#
loop_
_entity.id
_entity.type
_entity.pdbx_description
1 polymer ?
#
loop_
_entity_poly.entity_id
_entity_poly.type
_entity_poly.pdbx_seq_one_letter_code
_entity_poly.pdbx_strand_id
1 'polypeptide(L)' 'MDLEIRRRESTGSGANTHVETETLAKYELMDGAPVRGESIPIRLFLSPYELTPTHRNINNKFSAKYYLNLQ' A
#
# COMPACT_ATOMS: atom_id res chain seq x y z
N MET A 1 -4.68 0.45 15.75
CA MET A 1 -3.55 0.92 14.92
C MET A 1 -3.34 -0.14 13.87
N ASP A 2 -3.35 0.26 12.61
CA ASP A 2 -3.50 -0.69 11.51
C ASP A 2 -2.41 -0.48 10.45
N LEU A 3 -1.88 -1.57 9.90
CA LEU A 3 -0.98 -1.56 8.76
C LEU A 3 -1.75 -1.98 7.51
N GLU A 4 -1.70 -1.16 6.49
CA GLU A 4 -2.36 -1.41 5.21
C GLU A 4 -1.35 -1.60 4.08
N ILE A 5 -1.68 -2.48 3.14
CA ILE A 5 -1.04 -2.50 1.81
C ILE A 5 -1.95 -1.70 0.88
N ARG A 6 -1.47 -0.57 0.36
CA ARG A 6 -2.20 0.25 -0.61
C ARG A 6 -1.56 0.15 -2.00
N ARG A 7 -2.36 -0.15 -3.01
CA ARG A 7 -1.98 0.01 -4.42
C ARG A 7 -2.40 1.39 -4.90
N ARG A 8 -1.49 2.11 -5.53
CA ARG A 8 -1.77 3.38 -6.21
C ARG A 8 -1.46 3.21 -7.69
N GLU A 9 -2.50 3.28 -8.49
CA GLU A 9 -2.42 3.22 -9.93
C GLU A 9 -2.57 4.62 -10.49
N SER A 10 -1.65 5.00 -11.37
CA SER A 10 -1.74 6.28 -12.09
C SER A 10 -1.79 5.99 -13.57
N THR A 11 -2.78 6.53 -14.28
CA THR A 11 -3.00 6.31 -15.71
C THR A 11 -3.09 7.65 -16.43
N GLY A 12 -2.64 7.71 -17.68
CA GLY A 12 -2.61 8.94 -18.47
C GLY A 12 -1.30 9.72 -18.33
N SER A 13 -1.18 10.79 -19.11
CA SER A 13 0.03 11.61 -19.19
C SER A 13 -0.30 13.10 -19.09
N GLY A 14 0.62 13.88 -18.54
CA GLY A 14 0.49 15.33 -18.41
C GLY A 14 -0.72 15.74 -17.58
N ALA A 15 -1.52 16.66 -18.12
CA ALA A 15 -2.71 17.19 -17.45
C ALA A 15 -3.86 16.16 -17.30
N ASN A 16 -3.81 15.05 -18.03
CA ASN A 16 -4.85 14.01 -18.04
C ASN A 16 -4.48 12.80 -17.16
N THR A 17 -3.60 12.99 -16.18
CA THR A 17 -3.27 11.91 -15.23
C THR A 17 -4.41 11.66 -14.26
N HIS A 18 -4.93 10.44 -14.25
CA HIS A 18 -5.84 9.91 -13.26
C HIS A 18 -5.08 9.08 -12.23
N VAL A 19 -5.51 9.13 -10.97
CA VAL A 19 -4.90 8.37 -9.88
C VAL A 19 -5.98 7.66 -9.10
N GLU A 20 -5.84 6.35 -8.98
CA GLU A 20 -6.69 5.48 -8.17
C GLU A 20 -5.87 4.90 -7.02
N THR A 21 -6.47 4.80 -5.84
CA THR A 21 -5.84 4.19 -4.67
C THR A 21 -6.77 3.17 -4.06
N GLU A 22 -6.27 1.96 -3.89
CA GLU A 22 -7.00 0.80 -3.37
C GLU A 22 -6.26 0.24 -2.15
N THR A 23 -7.00 -0.07 -1.08
CA THR A 23 -6.48 -0.81 0.07
C THR A 23 -6.65 -2.31 -0.19
N LEU A 24 -5.54 -3.00 -0.44
CA LEU A 24 -5.53 -4.43 -0.77
C LEU A 24 -5.53 -5.33 0.47
N ALA A 25 -4.98 -4.83 1.58
CA ALA A 25 -4.90 -5.56 2.82
C ALA A 25 -4.96 -4.58 3.99
N LYS A 26 -5.59 -5.03 5.08
CA LYS A 26 -5.59 -4.36 6.38
C LYS A 26 -5.15 -5.37 7.44
N TYR A 27 -4.18 -4.97 8.24
CA TYR A 27 -3.62 -5.78 9.32
C TYR A 27 -3.72 -4.99 10.62
N GLU A 28 -4.56 -5.46 11.53
CA GLU A 28 -4.71 -4.83 12.85
C GLU A 28 -3.47 -5.15 13.69
N LEU A 29 -2.75 -4.12 14.13
CA LEU A 29 -1.49 -4.29 14.87
C LEU A 29 -1.71 -4.37 16.38
N MET A 30 -2.70 -3.64 16.89
CA MET A 30 -2.98 -3.54 18.32
C MET A 30 -4.37 -3.00 18.59
N ASP A 31 -4.98 -3.52 19.65
CA ASP A 31 -6.18 -3.00 20.30
C ASP A 31 -5.75 -2.25 21.58
N GLY A 32 -5.92 -0.93 21.60
CA GLY A 32 -5.46 -0.06 22.70
C GLY A 32 -4.44 1.00 22.28
N ALA A 33 -3.85 1.71 23.27
CA ALA A 33 -2.85 2.75 23.06
C ALA A 33 -1.44 2.23 23.39
N PRO A 34 -0.42 2.50 22.55
CA PRO A 34 0.92 1.98 22.78
C PRO A 34 1.59 2.75 23.92
N VAL A 35 2.38 2.06 24.74
CA VAL A 35 3.16 2.68 25.81
C VAL A 35 4.56 3.03 25.29
N ARG A 36 5.15 4.12 25.79
CA ARG A 36 6.51 4.51 25.42
C ARG A 36 7.49 3.38 25.74
N GLY A 37 8.24 2.94 24.72
CA GLY A 37 9.25 1.89 24.85
C GLY A 37 8.79 0.50 24.41
N GLU A 38 7.51 0.32 24.06
CA GLU A 38 7.02 -0.92 23.48
C GLU A 38 7.47 -1.09 22.02
N SER A 39 7.71 -2.35 21.63
CA SER A 39 8.08 -2.73 20.27
C SER A 39 7.20 -3.90 19.83
N ILE A 40 6.43 -3.70 18.76
CA ILE A 40 5.52 -4.71 18.23
C ILE A 40 6.15 -5.32 16.97
N PRO A 41 6.55 -6.61 16.97
CA PRO A 41 7.10 -7.25 15.78
C PRO A 41 5.99 -7.50 14.75
N ILE A 42 6.28 -7.24 13.47
CA ILE A 42 5.32 -7.39 12.38
C ILE A 42 5.84 -8.43 11.38
N ARG A 43 4.98 -9.38 10.99
CA ARG A 43 5.23 -10.30 9.88
C ARG A 43 4.02 -10.28 8.93
N LEU A 44 4.24 -9.80 7.73
CA LEU A 44 3.22 -9.68 6.69
C LEU A 44 3.49 -10.68 5.56
N PHE A 45 2.63 -11.67 5.41
CA PHE A 45 2.73 -12.64 4.32
C PHE A 45 2.04 -12.08 3.08
N LEU A 46 2.76 -12.02 1.95
CA LEU A 46 2.24 -11.44 0.71
C LEU A 46 1.48 -12.43 -0.17
N SER A 47 1.70 -13.74 0.04
CA SER A 47 1.11 -14.79 -0.80
C SER A 47 -0.42 -14.81 -0.89
N PRO A 48 -1.20 -14.38 0.13
CA PRO A 48 -2.66 -14.37 0.02
C PRO A 48 -3.22 -13.20 -0.79
N TYR A 49 -2.41 -12.18 -1.11
CA TYR A 49 -2.88 -10.96 -1.76
C TYR A 49 -2.61 -11.00 -3.26
N GLU A 50 -3.57 -10.56 -4.06
CA GLU A 50 -3.44 -10.42 -5.51
C GLU A 50 -2.58 -9.21 -5.86
N LEU A 51 -1.26 -9.38 -5.70
CA LEU A 51 -0.26 -8.38 -6.01
C LEU A 51 0.28 -8.60 -7.42
N THR A 52 0.59 -7.50 -8.10
CA THR A 52 1.39 -7.49 -9.31
C THR A 52 2.76 -6.90 -8.99
N PRO A 53 3.78 -7.09 -9.85
CA PRO A 53 5.03 -6.36 -9.71
C PRO A 53 4.81 -4.86 -9.72
N THR A 54 5.71 -4.10 -9.10
CA THR A 54 5.70 -2.64 -9.25
C THR A 54 5.99 -2.28 -10.71
N HIS A 55 5.06 -1.59 -11.34
CA HIS A 55 5.19 -1.10 -12.71
C HIS A 55 5.52 0.38 -12.69
N ARG A 56 6.74 0.74 -13.08
CA ARG A 56 7.20 2.12 -13.12
C ARG A 56 7.13 2.67 -14.54
N ASN A 57 6.25 3.65 -14.74
CA ASN A 57 6.13 4.44 -15.95
C ASN A 57 6.13 3.61 -17.25
N ILE A 58 5.22 2.64 -17.33
CA ILE A 58 5.14 1.74 -18.47
C ILE A 58 4.65 2.54 -19.68
N ASN A 59 5.56 2.74 -20.64
CA ASN A 59 5.32 3.44 -21.90
C ASN A 59 4.69 4.84 -21.73
N ASN A 60 5.02 5.56 -20.65
CA ASN A 60 4.39 6.85 -20.31
C ASN A 60 2.85 6.81 -20.20
N LYS A 61 2.26 5.63 -20.00
CA LYS A 61 0.81 5.43 -19.94
C LYS A 61 0.31 5.16 -18.55
N PHE A 62 1.03 4.35 -17.77
CA PHE A 62 0.61 4.06 -16.41
C PHE A 62 1.77 3.70 -15.46
N SER A 63 1.48 3.72 -14.16
CA SER A 63 2.31 3.12 -13.11
C SER A 63 1.43 2.44 -12.08
N ALA A 64 1.89 1.32 -11.54
CA ALA A 64 1.31 0.66 -10.37
C ALA A 64 2.37 0.62 -9.26
N LYS A 65 2.08 1.27 -8.13
CA LYS A 65 2.99 1.38 -6.98
C LYS A 65 2.29 0.86 -5.73
N TYR A 66 3.06 0.25 -4.83
CA TYR A 66 2.56 -0.29 -3.57
C TYR A 66 3.19 0.45 -2.39
N TYR A 67 2.38 0.69 -1.35
CA TYR A 67 2.79 1.39 -0.15
C TYR A 67 2.35 0.60 1.07
N LEU A 68 3.24 0.52 2.06
CA LEU A 68 2.85 0.19 3.43
C LEU A 68 2.38 1.47 4.10
N ASN A 69 1.14 1.49 4.54
CA ASN A 69 0.50 2.66 5.11
C ASN A 69 0.07 2.38 6.55
N LEU A 70 0.60 3.15 7.50
CA LEU A 70 0.26 3.04 8.90
C LEU A 70 -0.90 3.99 9.22
N GLN A 71 -1.97 3.49 9.84
CA GLN A 71 -3.14 4.25 10.26
C GLN A 71 -3.32 4.22 11.77
#